data_AF-A0A7K6ZGK4-F1
#
_entry.id   AF-A0A7K6ZGK4-F1
#
_cell.length_a   1.000
_cell.length_b   1.000
_cell.length_c   1.000
_cell.angle_alpha   90.00
_cell.angle_beta   90.00
_cell.angle_gamma   90.00
#
_symmetry.space_group_name_H-M   'P 1'
#
loop_
_entity.id
_entity.type
_entity.pdbx_description
1 polymer ?
#
loop_
_entity_poly.entity_id
_entity_poly.type
_entity_poly.pdbx_seq_one_letter_code
_entity_poly.pdbx_strand_id
1 'polypeptide(L)'
;APSPVSLGNLQLRAAASHSTMYAGNKRKKLWREEKERLLKMTLEERRKEYSRQYVPLKDIPTWMEDIKSKNESDGENTKEEAQGKRSLSEKVSLYRGDITLLEVDAIVNAGR
;
A
#
# COMPACT_ATOMS: atom_id res chain seq x y z
N ALA A 1 45.44 48.24 -39.49
CA ALA A 1 45.30 47.00 -38.68
C ALA A 1 43.95 46.36 -39.01
N PRO A 2 43.79 45.02 -38.92
CA PRO A 2 43.96 44.03 -39.99
C PRO A 2 42.64 43.53 -40.63
N SER A 3 42.81 42.70 -41.68
CA SER A 3 41.86 42.10 -42.64
C SER A 3 40.79 41.15 -42.04
N PRO A 4 39.75 40.75 -42.81
CA PRO A 4 38.50 40.15 -42.32
C PRO A 4 38.63 38.63 -42.08
N VAL A 5 37.87 38.13 -41.12
CA VAL A 5 37.74 36.68 -40.88
C VAL A 5 36.44 36.20 -41.53
N SER A 6 36.57 35.47 -42.64
CA SER A 6 35.53 34.55 -43.12
C SER A 6 35.82 33.18 -42.53
N LEU A 7 34.80 32.46 -42.06
CA LEU A 7 34.69 31.00 -42.14
C LEU A 7 33.32 30.54 -41.60
N GLY A 8 32.47 30.02 -42.49
CA GLY A 8 31.59 28.90 -42.17
C GLY A 8 30.08 29.15 -42.20
N ASN A 9 29.45 28.89 -43.36
CA ASN A 9 28.09 28.36 -43.37
C ASN A 9 28.09 26.98 -42.70
N LEU A 10 27.41 26.82 -41.57
CA LEU A 10 27.05 25.52 -41.02
C LEU A 10 25.54 25.49 -40.76
N GLN A 11 24.78 25.14 -41.79
CA GLN A 11 23.49 24.50 -41.57
C GLN A 11 23.78 23.12 -40.95
N LEU A 12 23.66 23.00 -39.62
CA LEU A 12 23.63 21.69 -38.97
C LEU A 12 22.20 21.31 -38.61
N ARG A 13 21.71 20.43 -39.48
CA ARG A 13 20.65 19.42 -39.39
C ARG A 13 19.96 19.21 -38.05
N ALA A 14 18.65 18.98 -38.18
CA ALA A 14 17.77 18.35 -37.22
C ALA A 14 18.46 17.25 -36.38
N ALA A 15 18.47 17.46 -35.06
CA ALA A 15 18.53 16.36 -34.11
C ALA A 15 17.11 16.11 -33.60
N ALA A 16 16.34 15.33 -34.35
CA ALA A 16 15.33 14.52 -33.70
C ALA A 16 16.08 13.47 -32.87
N SER A 17 15.94 13.47 -31.54
CA SER A 17 15.89 12.23 -30.75
C SER A 17 15.86 12.40 -29.22
N HIS A 18 14.94 11.66 -28.61
CA HIS A 18 15.17 10.81 -27.42
C HIS A 18 14.95 11.33 -25.98
N SER A 19 14.16 12.37 -25.72
CA SER A 19 13.87 12.74 -24.31
C SER A 19 12.64 12.08 -23.67
N THR A 20 11.69 11.55 -24.46
CA THR A 20 10.38 11.13 -23.91
C THR A 20 10.22 9.63 -23.61
N MET A 21 11.12 8.75 -24.06
CA MET A 21 10.98 7.29 -23.93
C MET A 21 11.58 6.70 -22.62
N TYR A 22 12.41 7.45 -21.88
CA TYR A 22 13.22 6.89 -20.78
C TYR A 22 12.65 7.08 -19.37
N ALA A 23 11.68 7.97 -19.16
CA ALA A 23 11.15 8.25 -17.82
C ALA A 23 10.20 7.16 -17.30
N GLY A 24 9.52 6.43 -18.20
CA GLY A 24 8.62 5.33 -17.83
C GLY A 24 9.37 4.08 -17.39
N ASN A 25 10.44 3.71 -18.10
CA ASN A 25 11.19 2.48 -17.83
C ASN A 25 12.03 2.55 -16.55
N LYS A 26 12.60 3.73 -16.23
CA LYS A 26 13.33 3.95 -14.98
C LYS A 26 12.40 3.83 -13.76
N ARG A 27 11.25 4.51 -13.78
CA ARG A 27 10.24 4.40 -12.72
C ARG A 27 9.71 2.96 -12.57
N LYS A 28 9.53 2.25 -13.70
CA LYS A 28 9.16 0.83 -13.69
C LYS A 28 10.21 -0.08 -13.04
N LYS A 29 11.49 0.21 -13.20
CA LYS A 29 12.59 -0.52 -12.56
C LYS A 29 12.60 -0.26 -11.04
N LEU A 30 12.46 1.01 -10.64
CA LEU A 30 12.50 1.42 -9.23
C LEU A 30 11.40 0.80 -8.38
N TRP A 31 10.12 0.80 -8.82
CA TRP A 31 9.05 0.21 -8.00
C TRP A 31 9.17 -1.31 -7.87
N ARG A 32 9.73 -1.99 -8.88
CA ARG A 32 9.92 -3.45 -8.83
C ARG A 32 11.00 -3.84 -7.84
N GLU A 33 12.13 -3.14 -7.87
CA GLU A 33 13.23 -3.35 -6.92
C GLU A 33 12.76 -3.07 -5.49
N GLU A 34 12.04 -1.97 -5.27
CA GLU A 34 11.51 -1.64 -3.93
C GLU A 34 10.43 -2.62 -3.47
N LYS A 35 9.55 -3.08 -4.36
CA LYS A 35 8.59 -4.13 -4.05
C LYS A 35 9.28 -5.42 -3.62
N GLU A 36 10.31 -5.84 -4.36
CA GLU A 36 11.07 -7.06 -4.04
C GLU A 36 11.81 -6.93 -2.71
N ARG A 37 12.39 -5.76 -2.43
CA ARG A 37 13.03 -5.47 -1.14
C ARG A 37 12.03 -5.62 0.02
N LEU A 38 10.88 -4.96 -0.08
CA LEU A 38 9.84 -4.99 0.96
C LEU A 38 9.23 -6.38 1.18
N LEU A 39 9.11 -7.19 0.13
CA LEU A 39 8.61 -8.57 0.23
C LEU A 39 9.61 -9.53 0.90
N LYS A 40 10.90 -9.21 0.87
CA LYS A 40 11.96 -10.03 1.49
C LYS A 40 12.22 -9.70 2.96
N MET A 41 11.79 -8.53 3.42
CA MET A 41 11.96 -8.10 4.81
C MET A 41 11.02 -8.83 5.76
N THR A 42 11.47 -9.03 7.00
CA THR A 42 10.57 -9.54 8.05
C THR A 42 9.61 -8.45 8.53
N LEU A 43 8.55 -8.84 9.22
CA LEU A 43 7.57 -7.90 9.76
C LEU A 43 8.22 -6.88 10.73
N GLU A 44 9.17 -7.33 11.54
CA GLU A 44 9.91 -6.52 12.51
C GLU A 44 10.82 -5.50 11.83
N GLU A 45 11.45 -5.88 10.71
CA GLU A 45 12.26 -4.96 9.91
C GLU A 45 11.39 -3.91 9.24
N ARG A 46 10.24 -4.31 8.67
CA ARG A 46 9.28 -3.36 8.07
C ARG A 46 8.78 -2.33 9.09
N ARG A 47 8.50 -2.75 10.33
CA ARG A 47 8.06 -1.86 11.42
C ARG A 47 9.05 -0.75 11.75
N LYS A 48 10.35 -0.95 11.54
CA LYS A 48 11.38 0.10 11.74
C LYS A 48 11.28 1.21 10.69
N GLU A 49 10.74 0.91 9.51
CA GLU A 49 10.59 1.86 8.40
C GLU A 49 9.21 2.52 8.34
N TYR A 50 8.25 2.09 9.18
CA TYR A 50 6.92 2.71 9.22
C TYR A 50 7.03 4.17 9.67
N SER A 51 6.54 5.08 8.82
CA SER A 51 6.51 6.51 9.14
C SER A 51 5.36 6.90 10.09
N ARG A 52 4.43 5.97 10.36
CA ARG A 52 3.21 6.20 11.15
C ARG A 52 2.99 5.06 12.14
N GLN A 53 2.09 5.29 13.10
CA GLN A 53 1.57 4.23 13.96
C GLN A 53 0.86 3.15 13.12
N TYR A 54 0.74 1.95 13.67
CA TYR A 54 0.11 0.80 13.02
C TYR A 54 -0.80 0.06 14.00
N VAL A 55 -1.81 -0.61 13.46
CA VAL A 55 -2.72 -1.48 14.18
C VAL A 55 -2.45 -2.92 13.74
N PRO A 56 -1.86 -3.77 14.60
CA PRO A 56 -1.57 -5.15 14.23
C PRO A 56 -2.86 -5.97 14.17
N LEU A 57 -2.91 -6.98 13.29
CA LEU A 57 -4.08 -7.84 13.11
C LEU A 57 -4.62 -8.44 14.41
N LYS A 58 -3.72 -8.80 15.34
CA LYS A 58 -4.06 -9.36 16.66
C LYS A 58 -4.86 -8.43 17.58
N ASP A 59 -4.82 -7.11 17.34
CA ASP A 59 -5.52 -6.12 18.15
C ASP A 59 -6.91 -5.82 17.57
N ILE A 60 -7.26 -6.42 16.42
CA ILE A 60 -8.58 -6.30 15.79
C ILE A 60 -9.46 -7.45 16.29
N PRO A 61 -10.52 -7.17 17.07
CA PRO A 61 -11.40 -8.23 17.55
C PRO A 61 -12.17 -8.87 16.39
N THR A 62 -12.40 -10.17 16.50
CA THR A 62 -13.28 -10.91 15.60
C THR A 62 -14.74 -10.56 15.88
N TRP A 63 -15.61 -10.77 14.90
CA TRP A 63 -17.05 -10.57 15.05
C TRP A 63 -17.63 -11.43 16.18
N MET A 64 -17.06 -12.62 16.41
CA MET A 64 -17.43 -13.47 17.55
C MET A 64 -17.09 -12.81 18.90
N GLU A 65 -15.91 -12.20 19.03
CA GLU A 65 -15.47 -11.52 20.26
C GLU A 65 -16.28 -10.23 20.50
N ASP A 66 -16.59 -9.49 19.44
CA ASP A 66 -17.44 -8.29 19.50
C ASP A 66 -18.88 -8.62 19.96
N ILE A 67 -19.47 -9.72 19.49
CA ILE A 67 -20.80 -10.14 19.94
C ILE A 67 -20.76 -10.60 21.41
N LYS A 68 -19.72 -11.36 21.80
CA LYS A 68 -19.59 -11.82 23.19
C LYS A 68 -19.48 -10.66 24.17
N SER A 69 -18.63 -9.68 23.88
CA SER A 69 -18.44 -8.50 24.74
C SER A 69 -19.72 -7.66 24.89
N LYS A 70 -20.54 -7.54 23.84
CA LYS A 70 -21.84 -6.85 23.89
C LYS A 70 -22.92 -7.63 24.65
N ASN A 71 -22.96 -8.95 24.50
CA ASN A 71 -23.92 -9.78 25.23
C ASN A 71 -23.65 -9.77 26.75
N GLU A 72 -22.40 -9.54 27.16
CA GLU A 72 -22.03 -9.36 28.57
C GLU A 72 -22.43 -7.98 29.12
N SER A 73 -22.55 -6.94 28.28
CA SER A 73 -22.97 -5.59 28.72
C SER A 73 -24.49 -5.41 28.77
N ASP A 74 -25.23 -6.01 27.83
CA ASP A 74 -26.63 -5.64 27.59
C ASP A 74 -27.66 -6.63 28.15
N GLY A 75 -27.24 -7.74 28.77
CA GLY A 75 -28.15 -8.69 29.45
C GLY A 75 -29.18 -9.38 28.54
N GLU A 76 -29.24 -9.03 27.25
CA GLU A 76 -30.13 -9.60 26.26
C GLU A 76 -29.47 -10.83 25.64
N ASN A 77 -29.96 -11.99 26.07
CA ASN A 77 -29.42 -13.29 25.69
C ASN A 77 -29.89 -13.67 24.27
N THR A 78 -29.33 -13.03 23.25
CA THR A 78 -29.51 -13.41 21.83
C THR A 78 -28.69 -14.68 21.53
N LYS A 79 -28.99 -15.76 22.24
CA LYS A 79 -28.24 -17.04 22.17
C LYS A 79 -28.62 -17.93 21.00
N GLU A 80 -29.64 -17.59 20.20
CA GLU A 80 -30.31 -18.62 19.39
C GLU A 80 -29.95 -18.68 17.90
N GLU A 81 -29.23 -17.72 17.30
CA GLU A 81 -28.77 -17.88 15.90
C GLU A 81 -27.29 -18.29 15.74
N ALA A 82 -26.49 -18.21 16.82
CA ALA A 82 -25.04 -18.41 16.76
C ALA A 82 -24.58 -19.89 16.85
N GLN A 83 -25.45 -20.83 17.23
CA GLN A 83 -25.05 -22.20 17.51
C GLN A 83 -24.82 -23.06 16.24
N GLY A 84 -25.32 -22.65 15.08
CA GLY A 84 -25.29 -23.48 13.86
C GLY A 84 -24.13 -23.23 12.88
N LYS A 85 -23.40 -22.11 12.99
CA LYS A 85 -22.38 -21.72 11.98
C LYS A 85 -21.10 -21.15 12.64
N ARG A 86 -20.43 -21.94 13.48
CA ARG A 86 -19.10 -21.64 14.05
C ARG A 86 -17.96 -21.64 13.00
N SER A 87 -18.10 -20.91 11.88
CA SER A 87 -17.13 -21.01 10.78
C SER A 87 -16.70 -19.66 10.19
N LEU A 88 -17.54 -18.63 10.24
CA LEU A 88 -17.25 -17.34 9.62
C LEU A 88 -17.05 -16.21 10.63
N SER A 89 -17.74 -16.23 11.78
CA SER A 89 -17.65 -15.16 12.80
C SER A 89 -16.27 -15.02 13.44
N GLU A 90 -15.45 -16.07 13.41
CA GLU A 90 -14.05 -16.06 13.87
C GLU A 90 -13.08 -15.53 12.81
N LYS A 91 -13.52 -15.41 11.55
CA LYS A 91 -12.69 -15.03 10.39
C LYS A 91 -12.99 -13.65 9.86
N VAL A 92 -14.03 -13.00 10.38
CA VAL A 92 -14.45 -11.67 9.96
C VAL A 92 -14.45 -10.74 11.15
N SER A 93 -14.14 -9.47 10.90
CA SER A 93 -14.12 -8.40 11.89
C SER A 93 -14.80 -7.18 11.29
N LEU A 94 -15.47 -6.38 12.13
CA LEU A 94 -15.99 -5.07 11.74
C LEU A 94 -15.09 -4.00 12.36
N TYR A 95 -14.26 -3.36 11.55
CA TYR A 95 -13.32 -2.33 12.01
C TYR A 95 -13.78 -0.93 11.57
N ARG A 96 -13.79 0.02 12.52
CA ARG A 96 -14.05 1.44 12.26
C ARG A 96 -12.79 2.25 12.57
N GLY A 97 -12.09 2.68 11.53
CA GLY A 97 -10.87 3.48 11.66
C GLY A 97 -10.23 3.78 10.31
N ASP A 98 -9.00 4.32 10.35
CA ASP A 98 -8.20 4.57 9.15
C ASP A 98 -7.62 3.25 8.62
N ILE A 99 -8.06 2.84 7.43
CA ILE A 99 -7.64 1.58 6.79
C ILE A 99 -6.13 1.56 6.47
N THR A 100 -5.49 2.74 6.37
CA THR A 100 -4.06 2.84 6.05
C THR A 100 -3.15 2.50 7.24
N LEU A 101 -3.71 2.41 8.45
CA LEU A 101 -2.99 2.03 9.66
C LEU A 101 -3.00 0.51 9.92
N LEU A 102 -3.82 -0.25 9.19
CA LEU A 102 -3.95 -1.70 9.39
C LEU A 102 -2.69 -2.42 8.92
N GLU A 103 -1.99 -3.11 9.83
CA GLU A 103 -0.88 -4.01 9.50
C GLU A 103 -1.46 -5.38 9.12
N VAL A 104 -1.95 -5.46 7.88
CA VAL A 104 -2.53 -6.65 7.24
C VAL A 104 -1.88 -6.90 5.88
N ASP A 105 -2.03 -8.11 5.34
CA ASP A 105 -1.35 -8.51 4.10
C ASP A 105 -1.82 -7.72 2.87
N ALA A 106 -3.11 -7.33 2.86
CA ALA A 106 -3.69 -6.56 1.78
C ALA A 106 -4.79 -5.64 2.31
N ILE A 107 -4.82 -4.43 1.76
CA ILE A 107 -5.94 -3.50 1.89
C ILE A 107 -6.51 -3.22 0.50
N VAL A 108 -7.82 -3.02 0.42
CA VAL A 108 -8.49 -2.71 -0.84
C VAL A 108 -8.60 -1.19 -0.97
N ASN A 109 -8.23 -0.67 -2.15
CA ASN A 109 -8.46 0.72 -2.51
C ASN A 109 -9.73 0.84 -3.35
N ALA A 110 -10.60 1.81 -3.05
CA ALA A 110 -11.76 2.15 -3.87
C ALA A 110 -11.36 3.11 -5.01
N GLY A 111 -10.41 2.69 -5.86
CA GLY A 111 -9.90 3.47 -6.99
C GLY A 111 -10.82 3.45 -8.21
N ARG A 112 -10.51 4.30 -9.20
CA ARG A 112 -11.08 4.27 -10.56
C ARG A 112 -10.00 3.88 -11.57
#